data_AF-A0A8J8FZ95-F1
#
_entry.id   AF-A0A8J8FZ95-F1
#
_cell.length_a   1.000
_cell.length_b   1.000
_cell.length_c   1.000
_cell.angle_alpha   90.00
_cell.angle_beta   90.00
_cell.angle_gamma   90.00
#
_symmetry.space_group_name_H-M   'P 1'
#
loop_
_entity.id
_entity.type
_entity.pdbx_description
1 polymer ?
#
loop_
_entity_poly.entity_id
_entity_poly.type
_entity_poly.pdbx_seq_one_letter_code
_entity_poly.pdbx_strand_id
1 'polypeptide(L)'
;MSLSQVQYFKLMEKKYSIEEDIFNKLKDLQDLKKKIADQNKKRAKDQREREEHLLKKDEHEADGFQDKALKSEVASKKKEANIAEKDYKIRELERKIVKVEEEIDQLELELRESESDISKHQSGAPLEPSEELEPSVFEDNEY
;
A
#
# COMPACT_ATOMS: atom_id res chain seq x y z
N MET A 1 42.40 -9.77 4.36
CA MET A 1 41.04 -10.26 4.09
C MET A 1 41.09 -11.20 2.90
N SER A 2 40.37 -12.32 2.94
CA SER A 2 40.24 -13.23 1.78
C SER A 2 39.17 -12.73 0.81
N LEU A 3 39.25 -13.12 -0.46
CA LEU A 3 38.20 -12.84 -1.46
C LEU A 3 36.82 -13.35 -1.00
N SER A 4 36.79 -14.51 -0.33
CA SER A 4 35.58 -15.08 0.28
C SER A 4 35.01 -14.19 1.40
N GLN A 5 35.85 -13.56 2.24
CA GLN A 5 35.34 -12.61 3.24
C GLN A 5 34.70 -11.38 2.60
N VAL A 6 35.29 -10.85 1.52
CA VAL A 6 34.73 -9.70 0.79
C VAL A 6 33.36 -10.06 0.20
N GLN A 7 33.24 -11.25 -0.40
CA GLN A 7 31.97 -11.72 -0.97
C GLN A 7 30.88 -11.94 0.09
N TYR A 8 31.24 -12.51 1.25
CA TYR A 8 30.33 -12.62 2.38
C TYR A 8 29.78 -11.26 2.84
N PHE A 9 30.64 -10.25 2.99
CA PHE A 9 30.18 -8.92 3.41
C PHE A 9 29.31 -8.23 2.36
N LYS A 10 29.57 -8.44 1.06
CA LYS A 10 28.66 -7.97 -0.01
C LYS A 10 27.26 -8.60 0.09
N LEU A 11 27.18 -9.90 0.37
CA LEU A 11 25.90 -10.58 0.56
C LEU A 11 25.16 -10.07 1.81
N MET A 12 25.89 -9.81 2.90
CA MET A 12 25.30 -9.21 4.12
C MET A 12 24.81 -7.79 3.87
N GLU A 13 25.55 -6.98 3.10
CA GLU A 13 25.13 -5.63 2.71
C GLU A 13 23.83 -5.67 1.90
N LYS A 14 23.74 -6.57 0.90
CA LYS A 14 22.50 -6.79 0.13
C LYS A 14 21.34 -7.18 1.04
N LYS A 15 21.55 -8.13 1.96
CA LYS A 15 20.53 -8.56 2.93
C LYS A 15 19.99 -7.38 3.74
N TYR A 16 20.89 -6.58 4.33
CA TYR A 16 20.48 -5.44 5.16
C TYR A 16 19.79 -4.33 4.36
N SER A 17 20.18 -4.13 3.11
CA SER A 17 19.47 -3.21 2.20
C SER A 17 18.02 -3.65 1.97
N ILE A 18 17.79 -4.95 1.72
CA ILE A 18 16.45 -5.50 1.50
C ILE A 18 15.61 -5.40 2.79
N GLU A 19 16.21 -5.70 3.95
CA GLU A 19 15.53 -5.52 5.25
C GLU A 19 15.10 -4.06 5.46
N GLU A 20 15.97 -3.09 5.17
CA GLU A 20 15.66 -1.66 5.25
C GLU A 20 14.48 -1.28 4.34
N ASP A 21 14.46 -1.77 3.10
CA ASP A 21 13.38 -1.53 2.16
C ASP A 21 12.04 -2.11 2.66
N ILE A 22 12.04 -3.33 3.21
CA ILE A 22 10.85 -3.93 3.85
C ILE A 22 10.35 -3.05 4.99
N PHE A 23 11.24 -2.59 5.88
CA PHE A 23 10.85 -1.71 6.99
C PHE A 23 10.23 -0.40 6.51
N ASN A 24 10.78 0.19 5.45
CA ASN A 24 10.23 1.39 4.84
C ASN A 24 8.82 1.14 4.26
N LYS A 25 8.62 0.02 3.54
CA LYS A 25 7.30 -0.35 3.01
C LYS A 25 6.27 -0.64 4.09
N LEU A 26 6.66 -1.30 5.18
CA LEU A 26 5.79 -1.55 6.33
C LEU A 26 5.31 -0.25 6.98
N LYS A 27 6.18 0.76 7.05
CA LYS A 27 5.83 2.10 7.52
C LYS A 27 4.81 2.77 6.60
N ASP A 28 5.03 2.73 5.28
CA ASP A 28 4.09 3.27 4.30
C ASP A 28 2.72 2.59 4.40
N LEU A 29 2.71 1.27 4.58
CA LEU A 29 1.50 0.47 4.78
C LEU A 29 0.74 0.89 6.05
N GLN A 30 1.46 1.12 7.16
CA GLN A 30 0.85 1.62 8.39
C GLN A 30 0.21 3.01 8.19
N ASP A 31 0.90 3.91 7.47
CA ASP A 31 0.38 5.24 7.16
C ASP A 31 -0.86 5.20 6.25
N LEU A 32 -0.90 4.28 5.28
CA LEU A 32 -2.08 4.04 4.46
C LEU A 32 -3.26 3.51 5.30
N LYS A 33 -3.03 2.54 6.19
CA LYS A 33 -4.06 2.02 7.10
C LYS A 33 -4.62 3.12 8.00
N LYS A 34 -3.76 4.01 8.51
CA LYS A 34 -4.18 5.19 9.28
C LYS A 34 -5.06 6.14 8.46
N LYS A 35 -4.68 6.41 7.21
CA LYS A 35 -5.49 7.25 6.30
C LYS A 35 -6.87 6.64 6.03
N ILE A 36 -6.99 5.31 5.89
CA ILE A 36 -8.28 4.62 5.75
C ILE A 36 -9.12 4.79 7.02
N ALA A 37 -8.53 4.57 8.20
CA ALA A 37 -9.24 4.75 9.46
C ALA A 37 -9.79 6.18 9.61
N ASP A 38 -9.03 7.19 9.22
CA ASP A 38 -9.48 8.59 9.21
C ASP A 38 -10.62 8.84 8.22
N GLN A 39 -10.57 8.23 7.02
CA GLN A 39 -11.69 8.33 6.06
C GLN A 39 -12.94 7.64 6.58
N ASN A 40 -12.82 6.45 7.16
CA ASN A 40 -13.93 5.72 7.77
C ASN A 40 -14.57 6.51 8.91
N LYS A 41 -13.78 7.16 9.76
CA LYS A 41 -14.29 8.05 10.82
C LYS A 41 -15.10 9.21 10.23
N LYS A 42 -14.60 9.85 9.17
CA LYS A 42 -15.31 10.95 8.49
C LYS A 42 -16.59 10.47 7.81
N ARG A 43 -16.54 9.31 7.15
CA ARG A 43 -17.69 8.66 6.51
C ARG A 43 -18.78 8.34 7.53
N ALA A 44 -18.43 7.74 8.67
CA ALA A 44 -19.37 7.44 9.75
C ALA A 44 -20.05 8.70 10.31
N LYS A 45 -19.30 9.80 10.44
CA LYS A 45 -19.87 11.10 10.84
C LYS A 45 -20.88 11.61 9.82
N ASP A 46 -20.55 11.57 8.53
CA ASP A 46 -21.49 12.01 7.48
C ASP A 46 -22.72 11.10 7.40
N GLN A 47 -22.57 9.78 7.63
CA GLN A 47 -23.70 8.86 7.71
C GLN A 47 -24.63 9.24 8.86
N ARG A 48 -24.08 9.49 10.06
CA ARG A 48 -24.88 9.93 11.21
C ARG A 48 -25.65 11.21 10.90
N GLU A 49 -24.98 12.21 10.33
CA GLU A 49 -25.61 13.48 9.96
C GLU A 49 -26.68 13.31 8.87
N ARG A 50 -26.49 12.38 7.92
CA ARG A 50 -27.50 12.01 6.92
C ARG A 50 -28.76 11.45 7.59
N GLU A 51 -28.61 10.49 8.50
CA GLU A 51 -29.74 9.88 9.23
C GLU A 51 -30.48 10.94 10.07
N GLU A 52 -29.76 11.83 10.75
CA GLU A 52 -30.36 12.95 11.49
C GLU A 52 -31.20 13.87 10.57
N HIS A 53 -30.76 14.11 9.34
CA HIS A 53 -31.52 14.89 8.35
C HIS A 53 -32.73 14.14 7.80
N LEU A 54 -32.67 12.82 7.65
CA LEU A 54 -33.82 12.00 7.24
C LEU A 54 -34.90 11.99 8.33
N LEU A 55 -34.51 11.82 9.60
CA LEU A 55 -35.45 11.91 10.72
C LEU A 55 -36.15 13.27 10.78
N LYS A 56 -35.40 14.37 10.65
CA LYS A 56 -35.98 15.73 10.61
C LYS A 56 -36.90 15.95 9.41
N LYS A 57 -36.60 15.31 8.27
CA LYS A 57 -37.49 15.35 7.11
C LYS A 57 -38.83 14.74 7.47
N ASP A 58 -38.83 13.53 8.02
CA ASP A 58 -40.05 12.80 8.38
C ASP A 58 -40.87 13.55 9.44
N GLU A 59 -40.21 14.15 10.43
CA GLU A 59 -40.86 15.03 11.42
C GLU A 59 -41.54 16.24 10.76
N HIS A 60 -40.84 16.94 9.86
CA HIS A 60 -41.39 18.10 9.16
C HIS A 60 -42.53 17.73 8.18
N GLU A 61 -42.48 16.55 7.57
CA GLU A 61 -43.59 16.05 6.74
C GLU A 61 -44.81 15.72 7.59
N ALA A 62 -44.63 15.10 8.75
CA ALA A 62 -45.71 14.80 9.70
C ALA A 62 -46.38 16.08 10.23
N ASP A 63 -45.60 17.13 10.50
CA ASP A 63 -46.08 18.43 10.95
C ASP A 63 -46.69 19.30 9.82
N GLY A 64 -46.62 18.84 8.56
CA GLY A 64 -47.11 19.58 7.39
C GLY A 64 -46.20 20.71 6.91
N PHE A 65 -44.96 20.81 7.40
CA PHE A 65 -43.96 21.81 6.99
C PHE A 65 -43.14 21.35 5.77
N GLN A 66 -43.77 21.32 4.59
CA GLN A 66 -43.15 20.84 3.34
C GLN A 66 -41.82 21.55 2.98
N ASP A 67 -41.73 22.86 3.17
CA ASP A 67 -40.49 23.61 2.88
C ASP A 67 -39.30 23.18 3.76
N LYS A 68 -39.55 22.80 5.02
CA LYS A 68 -38.50 22.34 5.94
C LYS A 68 -38.12 20.89 5.68
N ALA A 69 -39.09 20.06 5.27
CA ALA A 69 -38.84 18.70 4.80
C ALA A 69 -37.92 18.70 3.57
N LEU A 70 -38.22 19.54 2.58
CA LEU A 70 -37.40 19.68 1.36
C LEU A 70 -35.96 20.12 1.67
N LYS A 71 -35.78 21.06 2.60
CA LYS A 71 -34.43 21.48 3.05
C LYS A 71 -33.65 20.34 3.69
N SER A 72 -34.32 19.53 4.51
CA SER A 72 -33.70 18.37 5.16
C SER A 72 -33.36 17.27 4.15
N GLU A 73 -34.20 17.06 3.14
CA GLU A 73 -33.91 16.16 2.03
C GLU A 73 -32.67 16.58 1.23
N VAL A 74 -32.58 17.85 0.86
CA VAL A 74 -31.42 18.38 0.13
C VAL A 74 -30.14 18.22 0.94
N ALA A 75 -30.20 18.47 2.26
CA ALA A 75 -29.05 18.26 3.15
C ALA A 75 -28.64 16.77 3.21
N SER A 76 -29.60 15.86 3.31
CA SER A 76 -29.35 14.41 3.28
C SER A 76 -28.69 13.95 1.96
N LYS A 77 -29.19 14.41 0.81
CA LYS A 77 -28.59 14.12 -0.51
C LYS A 77 -27.16 14.64 -0.63
N LYS A 78 -26.87 15.82 -0.06
CA LYS A 78 -25.50 16.35 0.00
C LYS A 78 -24.57 15.46 0.83
N LYS A 79 -25.07 14.91 1.94
CA LYS A 79 -24.31 13.95 2.76
C LYS A 79 -24.08 12.64 2.04
N GLU A 80 -25.07 12.14 1.31
CA GLU A 80 -24.93 10.94 0.46
C GLU A 80 -23.83 11.10 -0.59
N ALA A 81 -23.77 12.23 -1.29
CA ALA A 81 -22.68 12.52 -2.23
C ALA A 81 -21.31 12.51 -1.53
N ASN A 82 -21.20 13.18 -0.37
CA ASN A 82 -19.97 13.20 0.42
C ASN A 82 -19.53 11.81 0.92
N ILE A 83 -20.48 10.90 1.18
CA ILE A 83 -20.21 9.52 1.57
C ILE A 83 -19.66 8.74 0.38
N ALA A 84 -20.30 8.87 -0.79
CA ALA A 84 -19.85 8.22 -2.02
C ALA A 84 -18.41 8.62 -2.41
N GLU A 85 -18.06 9.90 -2.28
CA GLU A 85 -16.69 10.38 -2.50
C GLU A 85 -15.68 9.74 -1.53
N LYS A 86 -16.05 9.57 -0.25
CA LYS A 86 -15.19 8.91 0.74
C LYS A 86 -15.05 7.42 0.45
N ASP A 87 -16.12 6.75 0.03
CA ASP A 87 -16.08 5.35 -0.38
C ASP A 87 -15.20 5.10 -1.59
N TYR A 88 -15.16 6.05 -2.52
CA TYR A 88 -14.21 6.02 -3.63
C TYR A 88 -12.77 6.17 -3.12
N LYS A 89 -12.51 7.16 -2.26
CA LYS A 89 -11.18 7.41 -1.69
C LYS A 89 -10.66 6.26 -0.84
N ILE A 90 -11.53 5.59 -0.07
CA ILE A 90 -11.19 4.39 0.70
C ILE A 90 -10.75 3.28 -0.25
N ARG A 91 -11.53 3.01 -1.31
CA ARG A 91 -11.16 2.00 -2.32
C ARG A 91 -9.84 2.29 -3.02
N GLU A 92 -9.52 3.55 -3.31
CA GLU A 92 -8.21 3.91 -3.84
C GLU A 92 -7.07 3.64 -2.86
N LEU A 93 -7.27 3.91 -1.57
CA LEU A 93 -6.28 3.60 -0.53
C LEU A 93 -6.10 2.09 -0.34
N GLU A 94 -7.19 1.32 -0.36
CA GLU A 94 -7.14 -0.15 -0.29
C GLU A 94 -6.34 -0.74 -1.46
N ARG A 95 -6.55 -0.24 -2.68
CA ARG A 95 -5.74 -0.65 -3.84
C ARG A 95 -4.26 -0.32 -3.68
N LYS A 96 -3.92 0.81 -3.03
CA LYS A 96 -2.52 1.15 -2.74
C LYS A 96 -1.93 0.22 -1.68
N ILE A 97 -2.71 -0.19 -0.68
CA ILE A 97 -2.26 -1.17 0.31
C ILE A 97 -1.92 -2.50 -0.37
N VAL A 98 -2.80 -3.01 -1.25
CA VAL A 98 -2.54 -4.26 -1.97
C VAL A 98 -1.22 -4.21 -2.74
N LYS A 99 -0.94 -3.10 -3.43
CA LYS A 99 0.34 -2.94 -4.15
C LYS A 99 1.56 -2.94 -3.21
N VAL A 100 1.45 -2.27 -2.06
CA VAL A 100 2.55 -2.25 -1.08
C VAL A 100 2.73 -3.63 -0.45
N GLU A 101 1.65 -4.37 -0.21
CA GLU A 101 1.70 -5.76 0.27
C GLU A 101 2.39 -6.68 -0.77
N GLU A 102 2.05 -6.55 -2.06
CA GLU A 102 2.72 -7.27 -3.16
C GLU A 102 4.22 -6.93 -3.25
N GLU A 103 4.60 -5.65 -3.08
CA GLU A 103 6.00 -5.22 -3.07
C GLU A 103 6.76 -5.79 -1.84
N ILE A 104 6.11 -5.88 -0.68
CA ILE A 104 6.69 -6.51 0.51
C ILE A 104 6.90 -8.01 0.26
N ASP A 105 5.92 -8.71 -0.30
CA ASP A 105 6.03 -10.14 -0.62
C ASP A 105 7.21 -10.42 -1.57
N GLN A 106 7.44 -9.55 -2.56
CA GLN A 106 8.60 -9.63 -3.45
C GLN A 106 9.92 -9.43 -2.70
N LEU A 107 10.02 -8.41 -1.86
CA LEU A 107 11.22 -8.17 -1.05
C LEU A 107 11.49 -9.30 -0.06
N GLU A 108 10.45 -9.92 0.51
CA GLU A 108 10.60 -11.08 1.38
C GLU A 108 11.14 -12.32 0.62
N LEU A 109 10.78 -12.49 -0.64
CA LEU A 109 11.36 -13.53 -1.50
C LEU A 109 12.83 -13.25 -1.79
N GLU A 110 13.17 -12.02 -2.18
CA GLU A 110 14.56 -11.60 -2.41
C GLU A 110 15.42 -11.75 -1.14
N LEU A 111 14.84 -11.47 0.04
CA LEU A 111 15.51 -11.66 1.32
C LEU A 111 15.83 -13.13 1.56
N ARG A 112 14.89 -14.04 1.30
CA ARG A 112 15.12 -15.49 1.46
C ARG A 112 16.19 -16.02 0.50
N GLU A 113 16.22 -15.51 -0.73
CA GLU A 113 17.28 -15.84 -1.69
C GLU A 113 18.64 -15.36 -1.17
N SER A 114 18.72 -14.11 -0.70
CA SER A 114 19.95 -13.56 -0.13
C SER A 114 20.41 -14.34 1.11
N GLU A 115 19.49 -14.78 1.97
CA GLU A 115 19.80 -15.63 3.12
C GLU A 115 20.30 -17.02 2.70
N SER A 116 19.71 -17.59 1.64
CA SER A 116 20.17 -18.86 1.06
C SER A 116 21.60 -18.74 0.53
N ASP A 117 21.92 -17.66 -0.18
CA ASP A 117 23.25 -17.41 -0.74
C ASP A 117 24.30 -17.22 0.37
N ILE A 118 23.95 -16.51 1.45
CA ILE A 118 24.79 -16.40 2.64
C ILE A 118 25.05 -17.77 3.25
N SER A 119 24.00 -18.61 3.40
CA SER A 119 24.12 -19.95 3.96
C SER A 119 25.00 -20.86 3.09
N LYS A 120 24.81 -20.84 1.76
CA LYS A 120 25.66 -21.57 0.80
C LYS A 120 27.11 -21.14 0.91
N HIS A 121 27.37 -19.83 0.94
CA HIS A 121 28.71 -19.27 1.10
C HIS A 121 29.38 -19.71 2.41
N GLN A 122 28.63 -19.75 3.53
CA GLN A 122 29.15 -20.21 4.83
C GLN A 122 29.40 -21.72 4.88
N SER A 123 28.60 -22.52 4.16
CA SER A 123 28.73 -23.99 4.10
C SER A 123 29.86 -24.48 3.18
N GLY A 124 30.49 -23.60 2.40
CA GLY A 124 31.51 -23.95 1.41
C GLY A 124 30.97 -24.65 0.16
N ALA A 125 29.64 -24.67 -0.03
CA ALA A 125 29.03 -25.09 -1.28
C ALA A 125 29.37 -24.08 -2.38
N PRO A 126 29.59 -24.51 -3.64
CA PRO A 126 29.86 -23.58 -4.74
C PRO A 126 28.67 -22.63 -4.87
N LEU A 127 28.92 -21.31 -4.81
CA LEU A 127 27.94 -20.39 -5.35
C LEU A 127 27.86 -20.66 -6.84
N GLU A 128 26.66 -20.93 -7.35
CA GLU A 128 26.45 -20.82 -8.79
C GLU A 128 26.84 -19.39 -9.19
N PRO A 129 27.69 -19.23 -10.22
CA PRO A 129 28.04 -17.90 -10.68
C PRO A 129 26.74 -17.22 -11.14
N SER A 130 26.29 -16.22 -10.38
CA SER A 130 25.33 -15.26 -10.90
C SER A 130 25.96 -14.70 -12.17
N GLU A 131 25.43 -15.07 -13.33
CA GLU A 131 25.84 -14.52 -14.61
C GLU A 131 25.68 -13.00 -14.52
N GLU A 132 26.80 -12.32 -14.27
CA GLU A 132 26.95 -10.94 -14.69
C GLU A 132 26.79 -11.01 -16.21
N LEU A 133 25.57 -10.69 -16.68
CA LEU A 133 25.27 -10.48 -18.07
C LEU A 133 26.20 -9.37 -18.57
N GLU A 134 27.36 -9.76 -19.09
CA GLU A 134 28.20 -8.86 -19.84
C GLU A 134 27.36 -8.32 -21.01
N PRO A 135 27.32 -6.99 -21.21
CA PRO A 135 26.65 -6.44 -22.37
C PRO A 135 27.37 -6.94 -23.61
N SER A 136 26.69 -7.77 -24.40
CA SER A 136 27.19 -8.24 -25.69
C SER A 136 27.49 -7.02 -26.57
N VAL A 137 28.76 -6.67 -26.66
CA VAL A 137 29.27 -5.74 -27.67
C VAL A 137 29.13 -6.49 -29.00
N PHE A 138 28.01 -6.29 -29.68
CA PHE A 138 27.89 -6.62 -31.09
C PHE A 138 28.80 -5.63 -31.84
N GLU A 139 30.02 -6.08 -32.11
CA GLU A 139 30.85 -5.52 -33.17
C GLU A 139 30.19 -5.86 -34.51
N ASP A 140 29.30 -4.99 -34.99
CA ASP A 140 28.90 -4.98 -36.40
C ASP A 140 30.01 -4.30 -37.19
N ASN A 141 31.02 -5.09 -37.58
CA ASN A 141 32.02 -4.71 -38.57
C ASN A 141 31.72 -5.44 -39.90
N GLU A 142 31.41 -4.60 -40.89
CA GLU A 142 31.59 -4.77 -42.35
C GLU A 142 30.85 -5.90 -43.09
N TYR A 143 29.98 -5.50 -44.03
CA TYR A 143 30.28 -5.46 -45.47
C TYR A 143 29.41 -4.44 -46.21
#